data_AF-A0A1G3UHU6-F1
#
_entry.id   AF-A0A1G3UHU6-F1
#
_cell.length_a   1.000
_cell.length_b   1.000
_cell.length_c   1.000
_cell.angle_alpha   90.00
_cell.angle_beta   90.00
_cell.angle_gamma   90.00
#
_symmetry.space_group_name_H-M   'P 1'
#
loop_
_entity.id
_entity.type
_entity.pdbx_description
1 polymer ?
#
loop_
_entity_poly.entity_id
_entity_poly.type
_entity_poly.pdbx_seq_one_letter_code
_entity_poly.pdbx_strand_id
1 'polypeptide(L)'
;MQQIKLTEYSHGAGCGCKISPMLLEEILKDSSFETFYPELLVGNEHKDDAAAFDLGNGTSVLSTTDFFMPIVDDPFTFGRIAATNALSDIYAMGGTPLMAIAIFGWPIDKL
;
A
#
# COMPACT_ATOMS: atom_id res chain seq x y z
N MET A 1 21.40 -26.70 6.65
CA MET A 1 21.01 -25.29 6.79
C MET A 1 19.72 -25.26 7.57
N GLN A 2 19.61 -24.42 8.60
CA GLN A 2 18.34 -24.20 9.28
C GLN A 2 17.38 -23.48 8.32
N GLN A 3 16.08 -23.81 8.41
CA GLN A 3 15.06 -23.17 7.60
C GLN A 3 14.86 -21.74 8.12
N ILE A 4 15.08 -20.75 7.25
CA ILE A 4 14.85 -19.33 7.55
C ILE A 4 13.33 -19.12 7.73
N LYS A 5 12.95 -18.45 8.82
CA LYS A 5 11.57 -18.06 9.11
C LYS A 5 11.41 -16.56 8.93
N LEU A 6 10.67 -16.14 7.92
CA LEU A 6 10.55 -14.71 7.63
C LEU A 6 9.95 -13.88 8.78
N THR A 7 9.09 -14.49 9.61
CA THR A 7 8.47 -13.77 10.74
C THR A 7 9.47 -13.34 11.81
N GLU A 8 10.65 -13.98 11.89
CA GLU A 8 11.74 -13.58 12.81
C GLU A 8 12.33 -12.21 12.46
N TYR A 9 12.09 -11.72 11.24
CA TYR A 9 12.54 -10.41 10.77
C TYR A 9 11.46 -9.33 10.87
N SER A 10 10.27 -9.68 11.38
CA SER A 10 9.17 -8.75 11.59
C SER A 10 9.15 -8.25 13.04
N HIS A 11 9.37 -6.96 13.24
CA HIS A 11 9.34 -6.35 14.60
C HIS A 11 7.90 -6.02 15.05
N GLY A 12 6.90 -6.28 14.20
CA GLY A 12 5.47 -6.11 14.50
C GLY A 12 4.60 -7.05 13.66
N ALA A 13 3.31 -7.14 13.99
CA ALA A 13 2.39 -8.10 13.37
C ALA A 13 1.67 -7.51 12.14
N GLY A 14 2.30 -7.52 10.96
CA GLY A 14 1.63 -7.20 9.68
C GLY A 14 0.95 -5.83 9.63
N CYS A 15 -0.31 -5.78 9.18
CA CYS A 15 -1.14 -4.55 9.16
C CYS A 15 -1.33 -3.89 10.54
N GLY A 16 -1.08 -4.60 11.65
CA GLY A 16 -1.10 -4.03 13.00
C GLY A 16 0.05 -3.04 13.26
N CYS A 17 0.98 -2.89 12.32
CA CYS A 17 2.06 -1.89 12.37
C CYS A 17 1.66 -0.54 11.76
N LYS A 18 0.44 -0.41 11.21
CA LYS A 18 -0.04 0.86 10.65
C LYS A 18 -0.19 1.90 11.78
N ILE A 19 0.21 3.14 11.50
CA ILE A 19 -0.07 4.28 12.39
C ILE A 19 -1.59 4.40 12.54
N SER A 20 -2.08 4.75 13.73
CA SER A 20 -3.52 4.90 13.95
C SER A 20 -4.09 5.98 13.02
N PRO A 21 -5.35 5.85 12.55
CA PRO A 21 -5.94 6.84 11.63
C PRO A 21 -5.91 8.27 12.19
N MET A 22 -6.14 8.42 13.50
CA MET A 22 -6.10 9.71 14.18
C MET A 22 -4.70 10.34 14.18
N LEU A 23 -3.65 9.54 14.42
CA LEU A 23 -2.28 10.03 14.42
C LEU A 23 -1.79 10.33 12.99
N LEU A 24 -2.20 9.52 12.00
CA LEU A 24 -1.91 9.80 10.59
C LEU A 24 -2.55 11.12 10.16
N GLU A 25 -3.81 11.35 10.52
CA GLU A 25 -4.50 12.61 10.25
C GLU A 25 -3.79 13.81 10.88
N GLU A 26 -3.29 13.68 12.12
CA GLU A 26 -2.51 14.72 12.77
C GLU A 26 -1.20 15.04 12.03
N ILE A 27 -0.47 14.01 11.59
CA ILE A 27 0.78 14.15 10.81
C ILE A 27 0.53 14.85 9.46
N LEU A 28 -0.61 14.57 8.82
CA LEU A 28 -0.95 15.10 7.50
C LEU A 28 -1.60 16.50 7.52
N LYS A 29 -1.96 17.06 8.69
CA LYS A 29 -2.55 18.41 8.77
C LYS A 29 -1.66 19.50 8.19
N ASP A 30 -0.35 19.37 8.42
CA ASP A 30 0.64 20.38 8.02
C ASP A 30 1.23 20.14 6.62
N SER A 31 0.89 19.03 5.96
CA SER A 31 1.36 18.70 4.60
C SER A 31 0.44 19.27 3.52
N SER A 32 -0.33 20.32 3.83
CA SER A 32 -1.27 21.02 2.97
C SER A 32 -0.54 21.71 1.80
N PHE A 33 -0.10 20.91 0.85
CA PHE A 33 0.06 21.33 -0.54
C PHE A 33 -1.34 21.53 -1.11
N GLU A 34 -1.93 22.70 -0.86
CA GLU A 34 -3.22 23.14 -1.43
C GLU A 34 -3.08 23.44 -2.93
N THR A 35 -2.49 22.52 -3.70
CA THR A 35 -2.57 22.60 -5.14
C THR A 35 -3.81 21.84 -5.57
N PHE A 36 -4.83 22.58 -5.98
CA PHE A 36 -6.04 22.01 -6.54
C PHE A 36 -5.75 21.44 -7.93
N TYR A 37 -5.95 20.14 -8.08
CA TYR A 37 -5.87 19.44 -9.36
C TYR A 37 -7.28 18.98 -9.74
N PRO A 38 -8.00 19.68 -10.64
CA PRO A 38 -9.37 19.32 -11.03
C PRO A 38 -9.52 17.88 -11.52
N GLU A 39 -8.46 17.32 -12.11
CA GLU A 39 -8.40 15.96 -12.63
C GLU A 39 -8.21 14.90 -11.53
N LEU A 40 -7.80 15.29 -10.32
CA LEU A 40 -7.69 14.39 -9.18
C LEU A 40 -9.09 14.20 -8.55
N LEU A 41 -9.79 13.15 -8.97
CA LEU A 41 -11.14 12.84 -8.52
C LEU A 41 -11.17 12.32 -7.08
N VAL A 42 -10.14 11.57 -6.70
CA VAL A 42 -9.95 11.06 -5.33
C VAL A 42 -8.52 11.31 -4.90
N GLY A 43 -8.32 12.30 -4.03
CA GLY A 43 -7.05 12.65 -3.43
C GLY A 43 -6.97 12.29 -1.94
N ASN A 44 -5.96 12.85 -1.27
CA ASN A 44 -5.70 12.59 0.16
C ASN A 44 -6.86 13.05 1.07
N GLU A 45 -7.62 14.05 0.63
CA GLU A 45 -8.74 14.63 1.34
C GLU A 45 -9.95 13.67 1.48
N HIS A 46 -10.05 12.64 0.64
CA HIS A 46 -11.19 11.72 0.65
C HIS A 46 -10.97 10.46 1.51
N LYS A 47 -9.73 10.22 1.99
CA LYS A 47 -9.38 9.08 2.86
C LYS A 47 -9.89 7.73 2.32
N ASP A 48 -9.79 7.54 1.00
CA ASP A 48 -10.27 6.35 0.29
C ASP A 48 -9.14 5.33 0.06
N ASP A 49 -9.48 4.16 -0.50
CA ASP A 49 -8.55 3.03 -0.66
C ASP A 49 -7.50 3.26 -1.77
N ALA A 50 -7.76 4.13 -2.76
CA ALA A 50 -6.81 4.49 -3.81
C ALA A 50 -7.01 5.92 -4.32
N ALA A 51 -5.95 6.51 -4.88
CA ALA A 51 -6.09 7.76 -5.62
C ALA A 51 -6.72 7.52 -7.00
N ALA A 52 -7.60 8.42 -7.44
CA ALA A 52 -8.25 8.35 -8.75
C ALA A 52 -8.00 9.63 -9.55
N PHE A 53 -7.44 9.48 -10.76
CA PHE A 53 -7.11 10.59 -11.65
C PHE A 53 -7.86 10.46 -12.98
N ASP A 54 -8.60 11.48 -13.39
CA ASP A 54 -9.32 11.54 -14.66
C ASP A 54 -8.37 11.81 -15.83
N LEU A 55 -8.48 11.03 -16.89
CA LEU A 55 -7.74 11.24 -18.14
C LEU A 55 -8.45 12.19 -19.12
N GLY A 56 -9.66 12.66 -18.77
CA GLY A 56 -10.45 13.61 -19.58
C GLY A 56 -11.16 12.97 -20.77
N ASN A 57 -11.16 11.64 -20.84
CA ASN A 57 -11.78 10.86 -21.92
C ASN A 57 -12.85 9.87 -21.40
N GLY A 58 -13.32 10.08 -20.16
CA GLY A 58 -14.25 9.18 -19.49
C GLY A 58 -13.60 7.94 -18.88
N THR A 59 -12.27 7.88 -18.80
CA THR A 59 -11.50 6.84 -18.11
C THR A 59 -10.67 7.46 -17.00
N SER A 60 -10.58 6.78 -15.85
CA SER A 60 -9.71 7.20 -14.74
C SER A 60 -8.60 6.19 -14.50
N VAL A 61 -7.45 6.67 -14.04
CA VAL A 61 -6.35 5.86 -13.51
C VAL A 61 -6.51 5.77 -12.01
N LEU A 62 -6.54 4.55 -11.49
CA LEU A 62 -6.46 4.28 -10.06
C LEU A 62 -5.02 3.94 -9.68
N SER A 63 -4.54 4.51 -8.58
CA SER A 63 -3.20 4.27 -8.05
C SER A 63 -3.26 4.02 -6.55
N THR A 64 -2.76 2.86 -6.13
CA THR A 64 -2.61 2.47 -4.72
C THR A 64 -1.19 1.96 -4.47
N THR A 65 -0.78 1.96 -3.21
CA THR A 65 0.44 1.32 -2.73
C THR A 65 0.22 0.78 -1.31
N ASP A 66 0.52 -0.49 -1.08
CA ASP A 66 0.58 -1.07 0.26
C ASP A 66 1.77 -2.03 0.37
N PHE A 67 2.41 -2.05 1.53
CA PHE A 67 3.51 -2.94 1.86
C PHE A 67 3.57 -3.12 3.37
N PHE A 68 4.00 -4.31 3.81
CA PHE A 68 4.09 -4.64 5.22
C PHE A 68 5.17 -5.69 5.47
N MET A 69 5.57 -5.84 6.73
CA MET A 69 6.55 -6.84 7.16
C MET A 69 5.98 -8.27 7.07
N PRO A 70 6.83 -9.32 6.97
CA PRO A 70 6.36 -10.70 6.83
C PRO A 70 5.40 -11.15 7.94
N ILE A 71 4.27 -11.74 7.54
CA ILE A 71 3.23 -12.29 8.44
C ILE A 71 3.18 -13.83 8.45
N VAL A 72 3.94 -14.47 7.57
CA VAL A 72 4.07 -15.93 7.46
C VAL A 72 5.54 -16.27 7.19
N ASP A 73 5.95 -17.47 7.60
CA ASP A 73 7.36 -17.89 7.46
C ASP A 73 7.77 -18.20 6.02
N ASP A 74 6.83 -18.66 5.19
CA ASP A 74 7.09 -19.05 3.81
C ASP A 74 7.17 -17.80 2.88
N PRO A 75 8.31 -17.55 2.21
CA PRO A 75 8.49 -16.37 1.37
C PRO A 75 7.54 -16.29 0.18
N PHE A 76 7.21 -17.43 -0.42
CA PHE A 76 6.33 -17.46 -1.58
C PHE A 76 4.89 -17.11 -1.19
N THR A 77 4.41 -17.69 -0.09
CA THR A 77 3.10 -17.38 0.49
C THR A 77 3.02 -15.93 0.93
N PHE A 78 4.06 -15.40 1.58
CA PHE A 78 4.11 -13.99 1.96
C PHE A 78 3.99 -13.07 0.73
N GLY A 79 4.77 -13.31 -0.32
CA GLY A 79 4.70 -12.52 -1.56
C GLY A 79 3.30 -12.53 -2.20
N ARG A 80 2.63 -13.69 -2.21
CA ARG A 80 1.25 -13.80 -2.69
C ARG A 80 0.27 -12.99 -1.85
N ILE A 81 0.40 -13.04 -0.52
CA ILE A 81 -0.49 -12.28 0.37
C ILE A 81 -0.25 -10.77 0.21
N ALA A 82 1.01 -10.33 0.18
CA ALA A 82 1.36 -8.92 0.00
C ALA A 82 0.85 -8.36 -1.33
N ALA A 83 1.07 -9.08 -2.44
CA ALA A 83 0.56 -8.67 -3.75
C ALA A 83 -0.98 -8.65 -3.78
N THR A 84 -1.65 -9.65 -3.20
CA THR A 84 -3.13 -9.69 -3.15
C THR A 84 -3.69 -8.52 -2.33
N ASN A 85 -3.07 -8.18 -1.20
CA ASN A 85 -3.46 -7.05 -0.37
C ASN A 85 -3.34 -5.73 -1.15
N ALA A 86 -2.19 -5.48 -1.78
CA ALA A 86 -1.98 -4.24 -2.55
C ALA A 86 -2.94 -4.12 -3.75
N LEU A 87 -3.34 -5.23 -4.37
CA LEU A 87 -4.33 -5.22 -5.46
C LEU A 87 -5.77 -5.05 -4.97
N SER A 88 -6.04 -5.33 -3.68
CA SER A 88 -7.38 -5.29 -3.11
C SER A 88 -8.03 -3.91 -3.24
N ASP A 89 -7.26 -2.84 -3.05
CA ASP A 89 -7.78 -1.47 -3.10
C ASP A 89 -8.30 -1.10 -4.50
N ILE A 90 -7.62 -1.57 -5.55
CA ILE A 90 -8.08 -1.36 -6.94
C ILE A 90 -9.43 -2.04 -7.16
N TYR A 91 -9.60 -3.27 -6.65
CA TYR A 91 -10.87 -3.97 -6.74
C TYR A 91 -11.96 -3.34 -5.87
N ALA A 92 -11.62 -2.84 -4.68
CA ALA A 92 -12.55 -2.15 -3.78
C ALA A 92 -13.13 -0.89 -4.43
N MET A 93 -12.30 -0.17 -5.19
CA MET A 93 -12.69 0.99 -6.00
C MET A 93 -13.39 0.63 -7.32
N GLY A 94 -13.67 -0.66 -7.57
CA GLY A 94 -14.34 -1.14 -8.79
C GLY A 94 -13.46 -1.15 -10.04
N GLY A 95 -12.14 -0.95 -9.89
CA GLY A 95 -11.18 -0.95 -10.98
C GLY A 95 -10.74 -2.35 -11.42
N THR A 96 -10.00 -2.39 -12.52
CA THR A 96 -9.29 -3.59 -13.00
C THR A 96 -7.79 -3.30 -13.00
N PRO A 97 -6.96 -4.07 -12.27
CA PRO A 97 -5.51 -3.85 -12.25
C PRO A 97 -4.88 -3.99 -13.64
N LEU A 98 -4.07 -3.00 -14.04
CA LEU A 98 -3.40 -2.98 -15.35
C LEU A 98 -1.92 -3.38 -15.25
N MET A 99 -1.25 -2.95 -14.19
CA MET A 99 0.17 -3.21 -13.94
C MET A 99 0.48 -3.09 -12.44
N ALA A 100 1.67 -3.56 -12.03
CA ALA A 100 2.17 -3.40 -10.68
C ALA A 100 3.70 -3.24 -10.67
N ILE A 101 4.22 -2.56 -9.65
CA ILE A 101 5.65 -2.42 -9.37
C ILE A 101 5.91 -2.99 -7.97
N ALA A 102 6.95 -3.81 -7.82
CA ALA A 102 7.30 -4.39 -6.53
C ALA A 102 8.10 -3.40 -5.67
N ILE A 103 7.66 -3.21 -4.42
CA ILE A 103 8.44 -2.55 -3.37
C ILE A 103 8.98 -3.65 -2.46
N PHE A 104 10.32 -3.73 -2.35
CA PHE A 104 10.96 -4.82 -1.62
C PHE A 104 12.12 -4.30 -0.76
N GLY A 105 11.93 -4.38 0.55
CA GLY A 105 12.98 -4.13 1.55
C GLY A 105 13.54 -5.46 2.06
N TRP A 106 14.84 -5.69 1.92
CA TRP A 106 15.48 -6.94 2.32
C TRP A 106 16.71 -6.71 3.21
N PRO A 107 16.81 -7.36 4.38
CA PRO A 107 17.93 -7.16 5.28
C PRO A 107 19.12 -8.05 4.90
N ILE A 108 19.86 -7.66 3.86
CA ILE A 108 20.98 -8.44 3.29
C ILE A 108 22.01 -8.86 4.35
N ASP A 109 22.32 -7.99 5.32
CA ASP A 109 23.34 -8.25 6.35
C ASP A 109 22.86 -9.12 7.53
N LYS A 110 21.56 -9.45 7.59
CA LYS A 110 20.97 -10.25 8.69
C LYS A 110 20.62 -11.69 8.31
N LEU A 111 20.89 -12.07 7.06
CA LEU A 111 20.51 -13.35 6.44
C LEU A 111 21.73 -14.09 5.90
#